data_AF-A0A1V4LIA8-F1
#
_entry.id   AF-A0A1V4LIA8-F1
#
_cell.length_a   1.000
_cell.length_b   1.000
_cell.length_c   1.000
_cell.angle_alpha   90.00
_cell.angle_beta   90.00
_cell.angle_gamma   90.00
#
_symmetry.space_group_name_H-M   'P 1'
#
loop_
_entity.id
_entity.type
_entity.pdbx_description
1 polymer ?
#
loop_
_entity_poly.entity_id
_entity_poly.type
_entity_poly.pdbx_seq_one_letter_code
_entity_poly.pdbx_strand_id
1 'polypeptide(L)' 'MTDINAHSLLNEAREAREKLALLGGHDRLLAKIDSMLALHHHHGGQLLTLKNWLDQAERILK' A
#
# COMPACT_ATOMS: atom_id res chain seq x y z
N MET A 1 0.09 -15.31 -15.28
CA MET A 1 -0.30 -14.02 -14.67
C MET A 1 -0.56 -14.31 -13.22
N THR A 2 0.21 -13.71 -12.30
CA THR A 2 -0.08 -13.84 -10.87
C THR A 2 -1.34 -13.04 -10.60
N ASP A 3 -2.45 -13.71 -10.31
CA ASP A 3 -3.68 -13.02 -9.92
C ASP A 3 -3.40 -12.27 -8.62
N ILE A 4 -3.31 -10.94 -8.72
CA ILE A 4 -3.19 -10.09 -7.54
C ILE A 4 -4.55 -10.16 -6.84
N ASN A 5 -4.60 -10.84 -5.69
CA ASN A 5 -5.78 -10.83 -4.85
C ASN A 5 -5.94 -9.43 -4.24
N ALA A 6 -6.81 -8.62 -4.82
CA ALA A 6 -7.05 -7.24 -4.41
C ALA A 6 -7.41 -7.13 -2.92
N HIS A 7 -8.17 -8.08 -2.36
CA HIS A 7 -8.52 -8.05 -0.94
C HIS A 7 -7.31 -8.24 -0.03
N SER A 8 -6.43 -9.21 -0.35
CA SER A 8 -5.19 -9.42 0.43
C SER A 8 -4.31 -8.18 0.38
N LEU A 9 -4.09 -7.64 -0.82
CA LEU A 9 -3.22 -6.50 -1.02
C LEU A 9 -3.72 -5.23 -0.30
N LEU A 10 -5.03 -5.02 -0.27
CA LEU A 10 -5.62 -3.88 0.46
C LEU A 10 -5.49 -4.05 1.98
N ASN A 11 -5.54 -5.27 2.50
CA ASN A 11 -5.28 -5.51 3.93
C ASN A 11 -3.81 -5.29 4.27
N GLU A 12 -2.89 -5.82 3.47
CA GLU A 12 -1.45 -5.56 3.60
C GLU A 12 -1.15 -4.06 3.55
N ALA A 13 -1.85 -3.31 2.70
CA ALA A 13 -1.74 -1.87 2.62
C ALA A 13 -2.19 -1.13 3.89
N ARG A 14 -3.27 -1.57 4.53
CA ARG A 14 -3.71 -0.99 5.82
C ARG A 14 -2.67 -1.24 6.90
N GLU A 15 -2.15 -2.46 7.00
CA GLU A 15 -1.12 -2.80 7.99
C GLU A 15 0.18 -2.03 7.77
N ALA A 16 0.66 -1.97 6.53
CA ALA A 16 1.87 -1.22 6.19
C ALA A 16 1.71 0.28 6.50
N ARG A 17 0.53 0.83 6.21
CA ARG A 17 0.18 2.22 6.52
C ARG A 17 0.22 2.49 8.02
N GLU A 18 -0.37 1.63 8.85
CA GLU A 18 -0.32 1.77 10.31
C GLU A 18 1.11 1.73 10.83
N LYS A 19 1.92 0.78 10.36
CA LYS A 19 3.33 0.65 10.76
C LYS A 19 4.16 1.87 10.33
N LEU A 20 3.99 2.35 9.10
CA LEU A 20 4.66 3.55 8.61
C LEU A 20 4.26 4.81 9.38
N ALA A 21 2.98 4.92 9.78
CA ALA A 21 2.49 6.05 10.56
C ALA A 21 3.14 6.10 11.96
N LEU A 22 3.45 4.94 12.55
CA LEU A 22 4.14 4.84 13.84
C LEU A 22 5.61 5.26 13.76
N LEU A 23 6.30 4.99 12.64
CA LEU A 23 7.69 5.41 12.47
C LEU A 23 7.83 6.93 12.24
N GLY A 24 6.86 7.55 11.58
CA GLY A 24 6.90 8.96 11.20
C GLY A 24 7.87 9.25 10.05
N GLY A 25 7.83 10.47 9.49
CA GLY A 25 8.77 10.93 8.45
C GLY A 25 8.52 10.42 7.02
N HIS A 26 7.46 9.63 6.81
CA HIS A 26 7.12 9.03 5.51
C HIS A 26 5.77 9.54 4.94
N ASP A 27 5.41 10.78 5.23
CA ASP A 27 4.10 11.39 4.91
C ASP A 27 3.71 11.25 3.44
N ARG A 28 4.67 11.37 2.53
CA ARG A 28 4.41 11.23 1.08
C ARG A 28 4.03 9.80 0.68
N LEU A 29 4.61 8.78 1.31
CA LEU A 29 4.28 7.38 1.04
C LEU A 29 2.94 7.02 1.70
N LEU A 30 2.73 7.49 2.93
CA LEU A 30 1.45 7.38 3.63
C LEU A 30 0.30 7.99 2.82
N ALA A 31 0.44 9.22 2.34
CA ALA A 31 -0.59 9.89 1.55
C ALA A 31 -0.93 9.14 0.26
N LYS A 32 0.05 8.50 -0.39
CA LYS A 32 -0.18 7.66 -1.59
C LYS A 32 -0.97 6.40 -1.25
N ILE A 33 -0.61 5.71 -0.17
CA ILE A 33 -1.32 4.52 0.28
C ILE A 33 -2.74 4.89 0.71
N ASP A 34 -2.92 5.96 1.49
CA ASP A 34 -4.23 6.47 1.91
C ASP A 34 -5.11 6.83 0.71
N SER A 35 -4.54 7.51 -0.30
CA SER A 35 -5.27 7.83 -1.55
C SER A 35 -5.71 6.58 -2.30
N MET A 36 -4.88 5.52 -2.32
CA MET A 36 -5.24 4.27 -2.96
C MET A 36 -6.32 3.52 -2.17
N LEU A 37 -6.22 3.48 -0.84
CA LEU A 37 -7.20 2.84 0.03
C LEU A 37 -8.57 3.53 -0.01
N ALA A 38 -8.62 4.83 -0.31
CA ALA A 38 -9.86 5.59 -0.45
C ALA A 38 -10.63 5.33 -1.75
N LEU A 39 -10.05 4.64 -2.73
CA LEU A 39 -10.74 4.32 -3.98
C LEU A 39 -11.80 3.24 -3.77
N HIS A 40 -12.98 3.45 -4.37
CA HIS A 40 -14.08 2.47 -4.35
C HIS A 40 -13.83 1.25 -5.24
N HIS A 41 -12.99 1.40 -6.29
CA HIS A 41 -12.62 0.34 -7.21
C HIS A 41 -11.15 0.46 -7.60
N HIS A 42 -10.49 -0.69 -7.73
CA HIS A 42 -9.09 -0.78 -8.14
C HIS A 42 -8.98 -1.60 -9.42
N HIS A 43 -8.28 -1.06 -10.41
CA HIS A 43 -7.91 -1.79 -11.61
C HIS A 43 -6.50 -2.38 -11.48
N GLY A 44 -6.17 -3.38 -12.32
CA GLY A 44 -4.91 -4.13 -12.20
C GLY A 44 -3.65 -3.26 -12.14
N GLY A 45 -3.58 -2.15 -12.89
CA GLY A 45 -2.45 -1.22 -12.83
C GLY A 45 -2.33 -0.45 -11.51
N GLN A 46 -3.45 -0.14 -10.85
CA GLN A 46 -3.47 0.48 -9.53
C GLN A 46 -3.02 -0.51 -8.46
N LEU A 47 -3.46 -1.77 -8.55
CA LEU A 47 -3.03 -2.83 -7.65
C LEU A 47 -1.52 -3.11 -7.79
N LEU A 48 -0.99 -3.13 -9.02
CA LEU A 48 0.45 -3.25 -9.25
C LEU A 48 1.22 -2.07 -8.65
N THR A 49 0.69 -0.86 -8.80
CA THR A 49 1.27 0.35 -8.21
C THR A 49 1.28 0.29 -6.69
N LEU A 50 0.16 -0.13 -6.09
CA LEU A 50 0.05 -0.31 -4.64
C LEU A 50 1.06 -1.34 -4.15
N LYS A 51 1.18 -2.49 -4.82
CA LYS A 51 2.17 -3.52 -4.49
C LYS A 51 3.60 -2.95 -4.47
N ASN A 52 3.99 -2.17 -5.49
CA ASN A 52 5.31 -1.55 -5.52
C ASN A 52 5.55 -0.58 -4.34
N TRP A 53 4.51 0.12 -3.88
CA TRP A 53 4.60 0.98 -2.69
C TRP A 53 4.69 0.17 -1.40
N LEU A 54 4.03 -1.00 -1.33
CA LEU A 54 4.17 -1.91 -0.19
C LEU A 54 5.56 -2.52 -0.13
N ASP A 55 6.14 -2.93 -1.26
CA ASP A 55 7.53 -3.40 -1.32
C ASP A 55 8.50 -2.30 -0.83
N GLN A 56 8.21 -1.02 -1.11
CA GLN A 56 8.97 0.10 -0.58
C GLN A 56 8.76 0.27 0.94
N ALA A 57 7.51 0.17 1.41
CA ALA A 57 7.18 0.25 2.84
C ALA A 57 7.89 -0.86 3.63
N GLU A 58 7.89 -2.09 3.14
CA GLU A 58 8.58 -3.22 3.78
C GLU A 58 10.08 -3.01 3.91
N ARG A 59 10.73 -2.35 2.94
CA ARG A 59 12.16 -2.02 3.03
C ARG A 59 12.45 -0.97 4.10
N ILE A 60 11.49 -0.12 4.42
CA ILE A 60 11.60 0.88 5.50
C ILE A 60 11.34 0.24 6.85
N LEU A 61 10.43 -0.74 6.91
CA LEU A 61 10.00 -1.41 8.15
C LEU A 61 10.95 -2.53 8.62
N LYS A 62 11.96 -2.89 7.83
CA LYS A 62 13.02 -3.85 8.19
C LYS A 62 14.15 -3.16 8.94
#